data_AF-A0A168L842-F1
#
_entry.id   AF-A0A168L842-F1
#
_cell.length_a   1.000
_cell.length_b   1.000
_cell.length_c   1.000
_cell.angle_alpha   90.00
_cell.angle_beta   90.00
_cell.angle_gamma   90.00
#
_symmetry.space_group_name_H-M   'P 1'
#
loop_
_entity.id
_entity.type
_entity.pdbx_description
1 polymer ?
#
loop_
_entity_poly.entity_id
_entity_poly.type
_entity_poly.pdbx_seq_one_letter_code
_entity_poly.pdbx_strand_id
1 'polypeptide(L)'
;LDKSWEVCFVSSIQHSVEKTTWFKKNLEGQKLGWTQAKSTIEHQFGGDFTKQWYMERLTDMKCGRHENPVKFVEEFATVLQGAAAGDHVGLGFILLKALSNHMGLVSQLRSTFATTAKDSRTELDVAYGGHS
;
A
#
# COMPACT_ATOMS: atom_id res chain seq x y z
N LEU A 1 7.46 21.12 -9.36
CA LEU A 1 6.61 19.97 -8.98
C LEU A 1 5.23 19.99 -9.66
N ASP A 2 4.62 21.14 -9.95
CA ASP A 2 3.26 21.19 -10.54
C ASP A 2 3.12 20.67 -11.98
N LYS A 3 4.05 21.02 -12.88
CA LYS A 3 3.92 20.63 -14.31
C LYS A 3 3.93 19.11 -14.56
N SER A 4 4.68 18.36 -13.75
CA SER A 4 4.72 16.90 -13.85
C SER A 4 3.40 16.25 -13.41
N TRP A 5 2.74 16.85 -12.42
CA TRP A 5 1.46 16.34 -11.91
C TRP A 5 0.32 16.58 -12.92
N GLU A 6 0.27 17.76 -13.54
CA GLU A 6 -0.70 18.06 -14.60
C GLU A 6 -0.61 17.07 -15.76
N VAL A 7 0.60 16.80 -16.25
CA VAL A 7 0.81 15.87 -17.37
C VAL A 7 0.40 14.45 -17.00
N CYS A 8 0.78 13.97 -15.81
CA CYS A 8 0.35 12.65 -15.32
C CYS A 8 -1.16 12.56 -15.14
N PHE A 9 -1.80 13.60 -14.62
CA PHE A 9 -3.24 13.66 -14.41
C PHE A 9 -4.00 13.64 -15.74
N VAL A 10 -3.62 14.51 -16.70
CA VAL A 10 -4.21 14.57 -18.04
C VAL A 10 -4.08 13.23 -18.75
N SER A 11 -2.88 12.62 -18.72
CA SER A 11 -2.67 11.28 -19.28
C SER A 11 -3.56 10.23 -18.60
N SER A 12 -3.68 10.26 -17.26
CA SER A 12 -4.50 9.29 -16.51
C SER A 12 -6.01 9.43 -16.78
N ILE A 13 -6.49 10.64 -17.10
CA ILE A 13 -7.89 10.88 -17.46
C ILE A 13 -8.17 10.47 -18.90
N GLN A 14 -7.28 10.81 -19.84
CA GLN A 14 -7.46 10.53 -21.27
C GLN A 14 -7.68 9.05 -21.57
N HIS A 15 -7.12 8.16 -20.75
CA HIS A 15 -7.26 6.71 -20.89
C HIS A 15 -8.34 6.09 -19.99
N SER A 16 -9.10 6.88 -19.23
CA SER A 16 -10.16 6.39 -18.34
C SER A 16 -11.47 7.13 -18.58
N VAL A 17 -12.46 6.39 -19.11
CA VAL A 17 -13.82 6.88 -19.35
C VAL A 17 -14.48 7.37 -18.06
N GLU A 18 -14.22 6.67 -16.95
CA GLU A 18 -14.77 6.97 -15.63
C GLU A 18 -14.18 8.28 -15.06
N LYS A 19 -12.85 8.44 -15.11
CA LYS A 19 -12.19 9.69 -14.69
C LYS A 19 -12.58 10.88 -15.57
N THR A 20 -12.74 10.66 -16.88
CA THR A 20 -13.21 11.69 -17.81
C THR A 20 -14.63 12.14 -17.46
N THR A 21 -15.54 11.19 -17.20
CA THR A 21 -16.92 11.49 -16.83
C THR A 21 -16.99 12.25 -15.49
N TRP A 22 -16.19 11.84 -14.51
CA TRP A 22 -16.10 12.55 -13.23
C TRP A 22 -15.56 13.96 -13.41
N PHE A 23 -14.51 14.16 -14.22
CA PHE A 23 -13.93 15.48 -14.50
C PHE A 23 -14.96 16.43 -15.12
N LYS A 24 -15.68 15.97 -16.14
CA LYS A 24 -16.72 16.77 -16.79
C LYS A 24 -17.87 17.14 -15.85
N LYS A 25 -18.23 16.25 -14.93
CA LYS A 25 -19.33 16.48 -14.00
C LYS A 25 -18.97 17.42 -12.84
N ASN A 26 -17.72 17.36 -12.35
CA ASN A 26 -17.33 18.01 -11.10
C ASN A 26 -16.40 19.21 -11.29
N LEU A 27 -15.76 19.35 -12.45
CA LEU A 27 -14.77 20.40 -12.71
C LEU A 27 -15.12 21.22 -13.96
N GLU A 28 -15.61 20.59 -15.04
CA GLU A 28 -16.03 21.32 -16.23
C GLU A 28 -17.30 22.16 -15.96
N GLY A 29 -17.26 23.45 -16.28
CA GLY A 29 -18.39 24.37 -16.07
C GLY A 29 -18.56 24.85 -14.62
N GLN A 30 -17.85 24.28 -13.66
CA GLN A 30 -17.73 24.82 -12.30
C GLN A 30 -16.68 25.93 -12.35
N LYS A 31 -17.05 27.18 -12.01
CA LYS A 31 -16.14 28.35 -12.04
C LYS A 31 -15.09 28.28 -10.92
N LEU A 32 -14.35 27.18 -10.82
CA LEU A 32 -13.34 26.93 -9.80
C LEU A 32 -12.01 27.55 -10.24
N GLY A 33 -11.34 28.21 -9.30
CA GLY A 33 -9.94 28.59 -9.49
C GLY A 33 -9.03 27.36 -9.52
N TRP A 34 -7.84 27.49 -10.12
CA TRP A 34 -6.86 26.40 -10.24
C TRP A 34 -6.57 25.68 -8.91
N THR A 35 -6.40 26.44 -7.83
CA THR A 35 -6.15 25.89 -6.48
C THR A 35 -7.31 25.05 -5.95
N GLN A 36 -8.55 25.46 -6.22
CA GLN A 36 -9.75 24.72 -5.80
C GLN A 36 -9.95 23.47 -6.65
N ALA A 37 -9.76 23.58 -7.97
CA ALA A 37 -9.81 22.42 -8.87
C ALA A 37 -8.76 21.38 -8.47
N LYS A 38 -7.52 21.81 -8.20
CA LYS A 38 -6.44 20.93 -7.72
C LYS A 38 -6.81 20.26 -6.40
N SER A 39 -7.31 21.00 -5.41
CA SER A 39 -7.74 20.42 -4.13
C SER A 39 -8.87 19.39 -4.30
N THR A 40 -9.84 19.63 -5.18
CA THR A 40 -10.93 18.69 -5.47
C THR A 40 -10.41 17.44 -6.18
N ILE A 41 -9.45 17.59 -7.10
CA ILE A 41 -8.79 16.46 -7.76
C ILE A 41 -7.97 15.64 -6.77
N GLU A 42 -7.18 16.30 -5.91
CA GLU A 42 -6.39 15.65 -4.86
C GLU A 42 -7.28 14.97 -3.81
N HIS A 43 -8.45 15.52 -3.51
CA HIS A 43 -9.40 14.86 -2.62
C HIS A 43 -10.03 13.61 -3.26
N GLN A 44 -10.37 13.67 -4.56
CA GLN A 44 -11.01 12.54 -5.24
C GLN A 44 -10.01 11.44 -5.63
N PHE A 45 -8.83 11.82 -6.09
CA PHE A 45 -7.84 10.93 -6.71
C PHE A 45 -6.48 10.97 -6.04
N GLY A 46 -6.27 11.88 -5.09
CA GLY A 46 -5.04 11.92 -4.31
C GLY A 46 -5.12 11.06 -3.06
N GLY A 47 -3.94 10.91 -2.44
CA GLY A 47 -3.72 10.49 -1.06
C GLY A 47 -4.51 9.27 -0.60
N ASP A 48 -5.72 9.49 -0.10
CA ASP A 48 -6.45 8.48 0.66
C ASP A 48 -7.06 7.37 -0.21
N PHE A 49 -7.53 7.68 -1.43
CA PHE A 49 -7.96 6.63 -2.37
C PHE A 49 -6.77 5.80 -2.87
N THR A 50 -5.62 6.45 -3.05
CA THR A 50 -4.35 5.80 -3.41
C THR A 50 -3.85 4.91 -2.28
N LYS A 51 -3.88 5.38 -1.03
CA LYS A 51 -3.53 4.60 0.16
C LYS A 51 -4.44 3.39 0.32
N GLN A 52 -5.76 3.56 0.16
CA GLN A 52 -6.71 2.45 0.22
C GLN A 52 -6.40 1.40 -0.84
N TRP A 53 -6.14 1.82 -2.08
CA TRP A 53 -5.75 0.90 -3.16
C TRP A 53 -4.47 0.12 -2.84
N TYR A 54 -3.44 0.79 -2.30
CA TYR A 54 -2.22 0.10 -1.88
C TYR A 54 -2.47 -0.88 -0.71
N MET A 55 -3.32 -0.53 0.26
CA MET A 55 -3.68 -1.40 1.38
C MET A 55 -4.47 -2.63 0.94
N GLU A 56 -5.43 -2.46 0.03
CA GLU A 56 -6.16 -3.57 -0.60
C GLU A 56 -5.17 -4.47 -1.36
N ARG A 57 -4.27 -3.86 -2.14
CA ARG A 57 -3.24 -4.58 -2.89
C ARG A 57 -2.34 -5.41 -1.96
N LEU A 58 -1.84 -4.84 -0.87
CA LEU A 58 -1.01 -5.55 0.12
C LEU A 58 -1.74 -6.76 0.71
N THR A 59 -3.03 -6.61 0.98
CA THR A 59 -3.86 -7.67 1.57
C THR A 59 -4.09 -8.84 0.60
N ASP A 60 -4.10 -8.55 -0.71
CA ASP A 60 -4.31 -9.54 -1.77
C ASP A 60 -3.02 -10.22 -2.25
N MET A 61 -1.85 -9.65 -1.95
CA MET A 61 -0.58 -10.24 -2.32
C MET A 61 -0.39 -11.61 -1.64
N LYS A 62 0.03 -12.60 -2.42
CA LYS A 62 0.37 -13.95 -1.94
C LYS A 62 1.60 -14.42 -2.67
N CYS A 63 2.56 -14.95 -1.92
CA CYS A 63 3.74 -15.57 -2.48
C CYS A 63 3.40 -16.99 -2.95
N GLY A 64 3.60 -17.26 -4.23
CA GLY A 64 3.37 -18.56 -4.83
C GLY A 64 4.33 -19.62 -4.27
N ARG A 65 3.91 -20.89 -4.26
CA ARG A 65 4.75 -22.02 -3.75
C ARG A 65 6.12 -22.13 -4.42
N HIS A 66 6.22 -21.77 -5.70
CA HIS A 66 7.44 -21.86 -6.50
C HIS A 66 8.11 -20.49 -6.72
N GLU A 67 7.56 -19.45 -6.12
CA GLU A 67 8.11 -18.10 -6.21
C GLU A 67 9.26 -17.92 -5.23
N ASN A 68 10.19 -17.03 -5.55
CA ASN A 68 11.26 -16.67 -4.63
C ASN A 68 10.71 -15.72 -3.55
N PRO A 69 10.67 -16.14 -2.27
CA PRO A 69 10.06 -15.35 -1.21
C PRO A 69 10.84 -14.07 -0.89
N VAL A 70 12.13 -13.99 -1.19
CA VAL A 70 12.93 -12.76 -0.99
C VAL A 70 12.50 -11.69 -1.98
N LYS A 71 12.38 -12.05 -3.27
CA LYS A 71 11.89 -11.14 -4.31
C LYS A 71 10.46 -10.67 -4.02
N PHE A 72 9.62 -11.59 -3.54
CA PHE A 72 8.27 -11.25 -3.10
C PHE A 72 8.26 -10.20 -1.98
N VAL A 73 9.15 -10.33 -0.99
CA VAL A 73 9.27 -9.35 0.11
C VAL A 73 9.73 -7.98 -0.40
N GLU A 74 10.64 -7.92 -1.37
CA GLU A 74 11.08 -6.67 -2.02
C GLU A 74 9.91 -5.98 -2.75
N GLU A 75 9.10 -6.74 -3.49
CA GLU A 75 7.89 -6.24 -4.15
C GLU A 75 6.87 -5.76 -3.12
N PHE A 76 6.64 -6.52 -2.05
CA PHE A 76 5.74 -6.15 -0.97
C PHE A 76 6.19 -4.83 -0.31
N ALA A 77 7.49 -4.66 -0.04
CA ALA A 77 8.05 -3.44 0.52
C ALA A 77 7.85 -2.22 -0.42
N THR A 78 7.95 -2.44 -1.73
CA THR A 78 7.70 -1.38 -2.74
C THR A 78 6.24 -0.94 -2.72
N VAL A 79 5.29 -1.87 -2.64
CA VAL A 79 3.85 -1.56 -2.52
C VAL A 79 3.55 -0.88 -1.18
N LEU A 80 4.22 -1.29 -0.10
CA LEU A 80 4.08 -0.68 1.22
C LEU A 80 4.55 0.77 1.25
N GLN A 81 5.69 1.08 0.61
CA GLN A 81 6.16 2.45 0.46
C GLN A 81 5.15 3.33 -0.29
N GLY A 82 4.50 2.78 -1.33
CA GLY A 82 3.43 3.46 -2.05
C GLY A 82 2.20 3.77 -1.19
N ALA A 83 1.89 2.91 -0.21
CA ALA A 83 0.82 3.14 0.75
C ALA A 83 1.13 4.30 1.72
N ALA A 84 2.39 4.76 1.82
CA ALA A 84 2.85 5.69 2.85
C ALA A 84 2.34 5.31 4.26
N ALA A 85 2.07 4.01 4.49
CA ALA A 85 1.60 3.49 5.74
C ALA A 85 2.83 3.41 6.66
N GLY A 86 2.78 4.10 7.80
CA GLY A 86 3.84 3.96 8.80
C GLY A 86 3.98 2.52 9.27
N ASP A 87 5.12 2.19 9.87
CA ASP A 87 5.37 0.86 10.41
C ASP A 87 4.32 0.50 11.46
N HIS A 88 3.53 -0.55 11.20
CA HIS A 88 2.52 -1.04 12.13
C HIS A 88 2.46 -2.56 12.11
N VAL A 89 2.24 -3.16 13.29
CA VAL A 89 2.19 -4.61 13.53
C VAL A 89 1.25 -5.36 12.55
N GLY A 90 0.14 -4.73 12.14
CA GLY A 90 -0.82 -5.33 11.20
C GLY A 90 -0.22 -5.62 9.82
N LEU A 91 0.74 -4.80 9.36
CA LEU A 91 1.43 -5.01 8.08
C LEU A 91 2.38 -6.21 8.15
N GLY A 92 3.03 -6.42 9.30
CA GLY A 92 3.80 -7.62 9.56
C GLY A 92 2.94 -8.89 9.49
N PHE A 93 1.72 -8.84 10.04
CA PHE A 93 0.78 -9.95 9.94
C PHE A 93 0.35 -10.23 8.49
N ILE A 94 0.04 -9.18 7.71
CA ILE A 94 -0.29 -9.30 6.28
C ILE A 94 0.86 -9.98 5.51
N LEU A 95 2.10 -9.54 5.74
CA LEU A 95 3.28 -10.14 5.10
C LEU A 95 3.45 -11.63 5.46
N LEU A 96 3.34 -11.98 6.74
CA LEU A 96 3.46 -13.37 7.17
C LEU A 96 2.35 -14.25 6.59
N LYS A 97 1.13 -13.72 6.47
CA LYS A 97 0.02 -14.41 5.82
C LYS A 97 0.28 -14.59 4.32
N ALA A 98 0.83 -13.59 3.65
CA ALA A 98 1.17 -13.67 2.23
C ALA A 98 2.27 -14.72 1.95
N LEU A 99 3.15 -14.97 2.92
CA LEU A 99 4.22 -15.97 2.87
C LEU A 99 3.79 -17.37 3.36
N SER A 100 2.50 -17.65 3.54
CA SER A 100 2.04 -18.93 4.14
C SER A 100 2.45 -20.20 3.38
N ASN A 101 2.82 -20.09 2.10
CA ASN A 101 3.35 -21.21 1.32
C ASN A 101 4.83 -21.52 1.62
N HIS A 102 5.53 -20.64 2.33
CA HIS A 102 6.96 -20.70 2.65
C HIS A 102 7.17 -20.78 4.17
N MET A 103 6.48 -21.72 4.82
CA MET A 103 6.44 -21.85 6.29
C MET A 103 7.82 -22.00 6.94
N GLY A 104 8.81 -22.59 6.24
CA GLY A 104 10.19 -22.67 6.73
C GLY A 104 10.81 -21.29 6.94
N LEU A 105 10.63 -20.38 5.97
CA LEU A 105 11.08 -18.99 6.08
C LEU A 105 10.31 -18.24 7.18
N VAL A 106 8.99 -18.41 7.23
CA VAL A 106 8.14 -17.80 8.28
C VAL A 106 8.60 -18.23 9.67
N SER A 107 8.91 -19.52 9.86
CA SER A 107 9.43 -20.03 11.13
C SER A 107 10.80 -19.45 11.47
N GLN A 108 11.69 -19.32 10.48
CA GLN A 108 13.01 -18.70 10.68
C GLN A 108 12.88 -17.23 11.08
N LEU A 109 12.02 -16.45 10.41
CA LEU A 109 11.77 -15.05 10.76
C LEU A 109 11.26 -14.90 12.20
N ARG A 110 10.31 -15.75 12.62
CA ARG A 110 9.79 -15.78 13.98
C ARG A 110 10.87 -16.14 15.00
N SER A 111 11.69 -17.16 14.72
CA SER A 111 12.79 -17.57 15.59
C SER A 111 13.84 -16.47 15.71
N THR A 112 14.25 -15.85 14.61
CA THR A 112 15.20 -14.72 14.61
C THR A 112 14.65 -13.56 15.43
N PHE A 113 13.37 -13.20 15.26
CA PHE A 113 12.75 -12.16 16.09
C PHE A 113 12.75 -12.52 17.59
N ALA A 114 12.44 -13.78 17.92
CA ALA A 114 12.44 -14.27 19.30
C ALA A 114 13.83 -14.32 19.94
N THR A 115 14.90 -14.38 19.15
CA THR A 115 16.29 -14.40 19.63
C THR A 115 17.01 -13.04 19.56
N THR A 116 16.49 -12.07 18.81
CA THR A 116 16.99 -10.67 18.81
C THR A 116 16.93 -10.07 20.22
N ALA A 117 17.96 -9.34 20.65
CA ALA A 117 17.98 -8.67 21.95
C ALA A 117 16.78 -7.73 22.12
N LYS A 118 16.16 -7.70 23.31
CA LYS A 118 14.94 -6.91 23.58
C LYS A 118 15.11 -5.43 23.23
N ASP A 119 16.29 -4.88 23.46
CA ASP A 119 16.63 -3.47 23.18
C ASP A 119 16.73 -3.15 21.68
N SER A 120 16.72 -4.17 20.81
CA SER A 120 16.76 -4.05 19.35
C SER A 120 15.49 -4.57 18.67
N ARG A 121 14.45 -4.93 19.45
CA ARG A 121 13.15 -5.33 18.90
C ARG A 121 12.31 -4.09 18.69
N THR A 122 11.98 -3.78 17.44
CA THR A 122 10.77 -2.99 17.17
C THR A 122 9.58 -3.79 17.68
N GLU A 123 8.68 -3.18 18.46
CA GLU A 123 7.51 -3.85 19.05
C GLU A 123 6.66 -4.52 17.96
N LEU A 124 6.82 -5.84 17.82
CA LEU A 124 5.80 -6.71 17.25
C LEU A 124 5.01 -7.22 18.45
N ASP A 125 3.91 -6.55 18.78
CA ASP A 125 2.95 -7.07 19.75
C ASP A 125 2.22 -8.27 19.12
N VAL A 126 2.90 -9.42 19.13
CA VAL A 126 2.34 -10.70 18.72
C VAL A 126 1.62 -11.29 19.93
N ALA A 127 0.57 -10.61 20.38
CA ALA A 127 -0.42 -11.19 21.25
C ALA A 127 -1.33 -12.11 20.42
N TYR A 128 -0.84 -13.32 20.11
CA TYR A 128 -1.72 -14.45 19.84
C TYR A 128 -1.71 -15.33 21.08
N GLY A 129 -2.79 -15.22 21.85
CA GLY A 129 -3.06 -16.05 23.00
C GLY A 129 -2.97 -17.53 22.61
N GLY A 130 -2.22 -18.26 23.41
CA GLY A 130 -2.22 -19.71 23.39
C GLY A 130 -3.62 -20.23 23.68
N HIS A 131 -4.02 -21.24 22.92
CA HIS A 131 -4.91 -22.26 23.46
C HIS A 131 -4.17 -23.59 23.37
N SER A 132 -4.11 -24.20 24.55
CA SER A 132 -3.57 -25.49 24.92
C SER A 132 -4.18 -26.65 24.14
#